data_AF-A0A2N0MHW2-F1
#
_entry.id   AF-A0A2N0MHW2-F1
#
_cell.length_a   1.000
_cell.length_b   1.000
_cell.length_c   1.000
_cell.angle_alpha   90.00
_cell.angle_beta   90.00
_cell.angle_gamma   90.00
#
_symmetry.space_group_name_H-M   'P 1'
#
loop_
_entity.id
_entity.type
_entity.pdbx_description
1 polymer ?
#
loop_
_entity_poly.entity_id
_entity_poly.type
_entity_poly.pdbx_seq_one_letter_code
_entity_poly.pdbx_strand_id
1 'polypeptide(L)' 'MAKDVVCGKEIDEEQARAETSQTSHGATEVDPNQGTRIFHDGQWLYFCGLDCRGKFLASPDKFLS' A
#
# COMPACT_ATOMS: atom_id res chain seq x y z
N MET A 1 8.94 6.78 7.22
CA MET A 1 8.29 7.42 6.07
C MET A 1 8.41 6.44 4.94
N ALA A 2 7.35 5.68 4.72
CA ALA A 2 7.30 4.77 3.60
C ALA A 2 7.28 5.55 2.30
N LYS A 3 7.80 4.95 1.23
CA LYS A 3 7.71 5.53 -0.10
C LYS A 3 7.03 4.54 -1.03
N ASP A 4 6.26 5.09 -1.95
CA ASP A 4 5.66 4.33 -3.01
C ASP A 4 6.75 3.76 -3.92
N VAL A 5 6.77 2.44 -4.10
CA VAL A 5 7.80 1.74 -4.90
C VAL A 5 7.69 2.03 -6.40
N VAL A 6 6.51 2.46 -6.86
CA VAL A 6 6.19 2.73 -8.26
C VAL A 6 6.41 4.19 -8.64
N CYS A 7 5.96 5.12 -7.82
CA CYS A 7 6.03 6.56 -8.13
C CYS A 7 6.95 7.37 -7.22
N GLY A 8 7.50 6.78 -6.16
CA GLY A 8 8.42 7.45 -5.22
C GLY A 8 7.76 8.48 -4.31
N LYS A 9 6.42 8.61 -4.33
CA LYS A 9 5.69 9.49 -3.43
C LYS A 9 5.89 9.08 -1.98
N GLU A 10 6.00 10.08 -1.11
CA GLU A 10 6.04 9.86 0.32
C GLU A 10 4.66 9.38 0.80
N ILE A 11 4.67 8.28 1.54
CA ILE A 11 3.50 7.66 2.15
C ILE A 11 3.62 7.87 3.65
N ASP A 12 2.54 8.37 4.24
CA ASP A 12 2.41 8.33 5.68
C ASP A 12 2.15 6.88 6.10
N GLU A 13 3.17 6.30 6.70
CA GLU A 13 3.20 4.89 7.09
C GLU A 13 2.21 4.58 8.22
N GLU A 14 1.87 5.60 9.02
CA GLU A 14 0.87 5.52 10.09
C GLU A 14 -0.54 5.52 9.50
N GLN A 15 -0.81 6.36 8.50
CA GLN A 15 -2.09 6.36 7.80
C GLN A 15 -2.29 5.07 6.97
N ALA A 16 -1.24 4.58 6.31
CA ALA A 16 -1.32 3.35 5.51
C ALA A 16 -1.55 2.06 6.35
N ARG A 17 -1.25 2.11 7.65
CA ARG A 17 -1.58 1.04 8.62
C ARG A 17 -2.82 1.36 9.46
N ALA A 18 -3.30 2.60 9.42
CA ALA A 18 -4.42 3.04 10.24
C ALA A 18 -5.70 2.36 9.77
N GLU A 19 -6.41 1.80 10.73
CA GLU A 19 -7.75 1.26 10.55
C GLU A 19 -8.71 2.45 10.38
N THR A 20 -9.24 2.65 9.18
CA THR A 20 -10.11 3.81 8.91
C THR A 20 -11.55 3.51 9.27
N SER A 21 -11.98 2.27 9.10
CA SER A 21 -13.31 1.82 9.49
C SER A 21 -13.29 0.36 9.94
N GLN A 22 -14.39 -0.10 10.53
CA GLN A 22 -14.67 -1.52 10.68
C GLN A 22 -15.96 -1.84 9.93
N THR A 23 -15.93 -2.88 9.11
CA THR A 23 -17.14 -3.40 8.47
C THR A 23 -18.09 -3.98 9.54
N SER A 24 -19.38 -4.12 9.22
CA SER A 24 -20.40 -4.63 10.14
C SER A 24 -20.11 -6.04 10.70
N HIS A 25 -19.20 -6.78 10.08
CA HIS A 25 -18.79 -8.12 10.50
C HIS A 25 -17.41 -8.12 11.20
N GLY A 26 -16.90 -6.96 11.60
CA GLY A 26 -15.67 -6.81 12.37
C GLY A 26 -14.37 -6.86 11.56
N ALA A 27 -14.44 -6.88 10.22
CA ALA A 27 -13.24 -6.76 9.41
C ALA A 27 -12.78 -5.30 9.34
N THR A 28 -11.52 -5.07 9.65
CA THR A 28 -10.85 -3.78 9.49
C THR A 28 -10.88 -3.33 8.03
N GLU A 29 -11.35 -2.11 7.81
CA GLU A 29 -11.29 -1.40 6.55
C GLU A 29 -10.18 -0.35 6.61
N VAL A 30 -9.37 -0.31 5.56
CA VAL A 30 -8.35 0.70 5.33
C VAL A 30 -8.73 1.49 4.09
N ASP A 31 -8.58 2.80 4.12
CA ASP A 31 -8.90 3.66 2.98
C ASP A 31 -7.82 3.50 1.89
N PRO A 32 -8.16 2.96 0.70
CA PRO A 32 -7.21 2.79 -0.38
C PRO A 32 -6.63 4.10 -0.93
N ASN A 33 -7.22 5.25 -0.60
CA ASN A 33 -6.71 6.58 -0.98
C ASN A 33 -5.68 7.14 0.03
N GLN A 34 -5.65 6.61 1.26
CA GLN A 34 -4.68 7.01 2.28
C GLN A 34 -3.39 6.20 2.24
N GLY A 35 -3.32 5.23 1.33
CA GLY A 35 -2.17 4.36 1.12
C GLY A 35 -2.56 2.90 1.24
N THR A 36 -1.95 2.06 0.41
CA THR A 36 -2.12 0.60 0.48
C THR A 36 -0.76 -0.05 0.64
N ARG A 37 -0.73 -1.26 1.20
CA ARG A 37 0.49 -2.03 1.36
C ARG A 37 0.29 -3.49 0.99
N ILE A 38 1.34 -4.13 0.53
CA ILE A 38 1.37 -5.58 0.30
C ILE A 38 2.60 -6.16 0.95
N PHE A 39 2.51 -7.42 1.35
CA PHE A 39 3.67 -8.17 1.81
C PHE A 39 4.29 -8.88 0.60
N HIS A 40 5.56 -8.59 0.29
CA HIS A 40 6.29 -9.18 -0.81
C HIS A 40 7.75 -9.39 -0.42
N ASP A 41 8.30 -10.56 -0.75
CA ASP A 41 9.70 -10.94 -0.46
C ASP A 41 10.14 -10.76 1.02
N GLY A 42 9.23 -10.99 1.96
CA GLY A 42 9.51 -10.82 3.39
C GLY A 42 9.44 -9.37 3.89
N GLN A 43 9.02 -8.43 3.03
CA GLN A 43 8.98 -6.99 3.32
C GLN A 43 7.58 -6.42 3.09
N TRP A 44 7.22 -5.37 3.84
CA TRP A 44 6.02 -4.58 3.55
C TRP A 44 6.35 -3.49 2.54
N LEU A 45 5.72 -3.58 1.37
CA LEU A 45 5.79 -2.56 0.33
C LEU A 45 4.57 -1.65 0.43
N TYR A 46 4.78 -0.35 0.31
CA TYR A 46 3.75 0.67 0.43
C TYR A 46 3.49 1.35 -0.92
N PHE A 47 2.25 1.80 -1.11
CA PHE A 47 1.79 2.45 -2.33
C PHE A 47 0.81 3.57 -1.98
N CYS A 48 0.78 4.64 -2.77
CA CYS A 48 -0.10 5.80 -2.56
C CYS A 48 -1.56 5.50 -2.92
N GLY A 49 -1.82 4.38 -3.59
CA GLY A 49 -3.16 3.93 -3.87
C GLY A 49 -3.20 2.69 -4.76
N LEU A 50 -4.41 2.30 -5.15
CA LEU A 50 -4.66 1.09 -5.93
C LEU A 50 -4.02 1.11 -7.32
N ASP A 51 -3.87 2.28 -7.94
CA ASP A 51 -3.24 2.42 -9.26
C ASP A 51 -1.75 2.02 -9.23
N CYS A 52 -1.00 2.54 -8.26
CA CYS A 52 0.42 2.18 -8.08
C CYS A 52 0.57 0.73 -7.66
N ARG A 53 -0.28 0.23 -6.75
CA ARG A 53 -0.31 -1.20 -6.42
C ARG A 53 -0.60 -2.07 -7.65
N GLY A 54 -1.53 -1.68 -8.51
CA GLY A 54 -1.86 -2.40 -9.74
C GLY A 54 -0.69 -2.45 -10.73
N LYS A 55 0.00 -1.33 -10.93
CA LYS A 55 1.23 -1.26 -11.74
C LYS A 55 2.32 -2.16 -11.20
N PHE A 56 2.51 -2.16 -9.87
CA PHE A 56 3.46 -3.04 -9.22
C PHE A 56 3.09 -4.51 -9.44
N LEU A 57 1.84 -4.91 -9.20
CA LEU A 57 1.37 -6.28 -9.41
C LEU A 57 1.49 -6.74 -10.86
N ALA A 58 1.35 -5.82 -11.82
CA ALA A 58 1.52 -6.13 -13.24
C ALA A 58 3.00 -6.35 -13.63
N SER A 59 3.96 -5.76 -12.92
CA SER A 59 5.39 -5.87 -13.24
C SER A 59 6.30 -5.63 -12.02
N PRO A 60 6.29 -6.52 -11.01
CA PRO A 60 7.02 -6.31 -9.76
C PRO A 60 8.55 -6.27 -9.95
N ASP A 61 9.09 -7.13 -10.83
CA ASP A 61 10.52 -7.16 -11.19
C ASP A 61 11.07 -5.79 -11.63
N LYS A 62 10.25 -4.95 -12.28
CA LYS A 62 10.70 -3.63 -12.74
C LYS A 62 10.91 -2.63 -11.60
N PHE A 63 10.24 -2.83 -10.48
CA PHE A 63 10.26 -1.93 -9.34
C PHE A 63 11.15 -2.44 -8.19
N LEU A 64 11.43 -3.75 -8.18
CA LEU A 64 12.30 -4.40 -7.19
C LEU A 64 13.75 -4.60 -7.65
N SER A 65 14.08 -4.18 -8.88
CA SER A 65 15.42 -4.32 -9.46
C SER A 65 16.43 -3.30 -8.96
#